data_AF-A0A1G6L5S1-F1
#
_entry.id   AF-A0A1G6L5S1-F1
#
_cell.length_a   1.000
_cell.length_b   1.000
_cell.length_c   1.000
_cell.angle_alpha   90.00
_cell.angle_beta   90.00
_cell.angle_gamma   90.00
#
_symmetry.space_group_name_H-M   'P 1'
#
loop_
_entity.id
_entity.type
_entity.pdbx_description
1 polymer ?
#
loop_
_entity_poly.entity_id
_entity_poly.type
_entity_poly.pdbx_seq_one_letter_code
_entity_poly.pdbx_strand_id
1 'polypeptide(L)'
;MAGLNNKKDRVIQEYVPGKQVTLVHLIAHPSADIYKKIGLNEKHEALGILTITPSEAAIIAADSASKNADIKIGFIDRFSGSLVISGKVSSVESAFKNILNLLEHVLGFDVTEITRS
;
A
#
# COMPACT_ATOMS: atom_id res chain seq x y z
N MET A 1 -28.18 -40.29 25.15
CA MET A 1 -27.35 -39.21 24.58
C MET A 1 -27.70 -39.05 23.11
N ALA A 2 -28.54 -38.08 22.77
CA ALA A 2 -28.86 -37.76 21.38
C ALA A 2 -27.66 -37.00 20.77
N GLY A 3 -27.12 -37.51 19.66
CA GLY A 3 -25.99 -36.91 18.97
C GLY A 3 -26.32 -35.50 18.49
N LEU A 4 -25.56 -34.51 18.97
CA LEU A 4 -25.53 -33.16 18.45
C LEU A 4 -25.04 -33.21 17.01
N ASN A 5 -25.99 -33.32 16.08
CA ASN A 5 -25.72 -33.21 14.66
C ASN A 5 -25.42 -31.74 14.37
N ASN A 6 -24.14 -31.36 14.48
CA ASN A 6 -23.63 -30.01 14.26
C ASN A 6 -23.69 -29.68 12.77
N LYS A 7 -24.90 -29.45 12.25
CA LYS A 7 -25.14 -29.06 10.86
C LYS A 7 -24.51 -27.69 10.64
N LYS A 8 -23.39 -27.64 9.91
CA LYS A 8 -22.79 -26.38 9.45
C LYS A 8 -23.75 -25.68 8.50
N ASP A 9 -24.07 -24.44 8.78
CA ASP A 9 -24.81 -23.58 7.86
C ASP A 9 -24.00 -23.42 6.57
N ARG A 10 -24.68 -23.61 5.43
CA ARG A 10 -24.08 -23.47 4.10
C ARG A 10 -24.44 -22.10 3.55
N VAL A 11 -23.43 -21.35 3.14
CA VAL A 11 -23.58 -20.04 2.49
C VAL A 11 -22.85 -20.08 1.16
N ILE A 12 -23.44 -19.46 0.13
CA ILE A 12 -22.77 -19.19 -1.14
C ILE A 12 -22.13 -17.81 -1.01
N GLN A 13 -20.83 -17.72 -1.24
CA GLN A 13 -20.09 -16.47 -1.18
C GLN A 13 -19.41 -16.20 -2.51
N GLU A 14 -19.77 -15.08 -3.13
CA GLU A 14 -19.06 -14.53 -4.28
C GLU A 14 -17.98 -13.58 -3.78
N TYR A 15 -16.74 -13.84 -4.16
CA TYR A 15 -15.61 -13.01 -3.78
C TYR A 15 -15.40 -11.92 -4.83
N VAL A 16 -15.39 -10.67 -4.38
CA VAL A 16 -14.98 -9.51 -5.17
C VAL A 16 -13.98 -8.70 -4.35
N PRO A 17 -12.92 -8.15 -4.96
CA PRO A 17 -11.99 -7.30 -4.24
C PRO A 17 -12.70 -5.99 -3.82
N GLY A 18 -12.53 -5.61 -2.56
CA GLY A 18 -12.93 -4.28 -2.10
C GLY A 18 -12.03 -3.18 -2.68
N LYS A 19 -12.37 -1.92 -2.40
CA LYS A 19 -11.54 -0.75 -2.74
C LYS A 19 -11.01 -0.12 -1.46
N GLN A 20 -9.78 -0.46 -1.07
CA GLN A 20 -9.21 -0.03 0.19
C GLN A 20 -7.69 0.15 0.13
N VAL A 21 -7.18 1.16 0.81
CA VAL A 21 -5.77 1.31 1.17
C VAL A 21 -5.61 0.89 2.63
N THR A 22 -4.98 -0.25 2.87
CA THR A 22 -4.92 -0.88 4.20
C THR A 22 -3.67 -0.51 4.98
N LEU A 23 -2.60 -0.07 4.29
CA LEU A 23 -1.36 0.38 4.89
C LEU A 23 -0.84 1.58 4.13
N VAL A 24 -0.43 2.62 4.86
CA VAL A 24 0.37 3.74 4.37
C VAL A 24 1.41 4.05 5.43
N HIS A 25 2.64 3.62 5.22
CA HIS A 25 3.69 3.67 6.24
C HIS A 25 4.97 4.30 5.71
N LEU A 26 5.47 5.29 6.44
CA LEU A 26 6.75 5.94 6.18
C LEU A 26 7.81 5.41 7.15
N ILE A 27 8.94 4.94 6.63
CA ILE A 27 10.14 4.61 7.42
C ILE A 27 11.17 5.70 7.13
N ALA A 28 11.47 6.54 8.11
CA ALA A 28 12.31 7.73 7.88
C ALA A 28 13.78 7.35 7.65
N HIS A 29 14.27 6.35 8.38
CA HIS A 29 15.67 5.89 8.34
C HIS A 29 15.74 4.36 8.35
N PRO A 30 15.32 3.69 7.26
CA PRO A 30 15.39 2.23 7.18
C PRO A 30 16.84 1.75 7.25
N SER A 31 17.07 0.58 7.83
CA SER A 31 18.41 0.01 7.89
C SER A 31 18.91 -0.38 6.49
N ALA A 32 20.23 -0.34 6.30
CA ALA A 32 20.84 -0.70 5.03
C ALA A 32 20.55 -2.16 4.61
N ASP A 33 20.29 -3.05 5.57
CA ASP A 33 19.92 -4.46 5.30
C ASP A 33 18.51 -4.57 4.69
N ILE A 34 17.57 -3.74 5.16
CA ILE A 34 16.21 -3.68 4.60
C ILE A 34 16.27 -3.25 3.14
N TYR A 35 16.98 -2.16 2.83
CA TYR A 35 17.19 -1.65 1.46
C TYR A 35 17.67 -2.76 0.51
N LYS A 36 18.70 -3.50 0.91
CA LYS A 36 19.25 -4.59 0.11
C LYS A 36 18.25 -5.73 -0.11
N LYS A 37 17.50 -6.10 0.91
CA LYS A 37 16.51 -7.20 0.85
C LYS A 37 15.32 -6.89 -0.06
N ILE A 38 14.93 -5.63 -0.15
CA ILE A 38 13.84 -5.18 -1.03
C ILE A 38 14.33 -4.77 -2.42
N GLY A 39 15.60 -5.01 -2.75
CA GLY A 39 16.16 -4.76 -4.08
C GLY A 39 16.47 -3.30 -4.40
N LEU A 40 16.58 -2.44 -3.38
CA LEU A 40 16.88 -1.01 -3.55
C LEU A 40 18.35 -0.71 -3.23
N ASN A 41 19.00 0.03 -4.12
CA ASN A 41 20.44 0.26 -4.08
C ASN A 41 20.85 1.55 -3.35
N GLU A 42 19.92 2.47 -3.13
CA GLU A 42 20.20 3.80 -2.57
C GLU A 42 19.97 3.81 -1.06
N LYS A 43 21.06 3.59 -0.32
CA LYS A 43 21.08 3.79 1.13
C LYS A 43 20.90 5.30 1.39
N HIS A 44 20.09 5.68 2.37
CA HIS A 44 19.88 7.04 2.90
C HIS A 44 18.59 7.79 2.51
N GLU A 45 17.71 7.21 1.71
CA GLU A 45 16.37 7.78 1.53
C GLU A 45 15.38 7.21 2.57
N ALA A 46 14.27 7.90 2.77
CA ALA A 46 13.12 7.34 3.47
C ALA A 46 12.39 6.37 2.54
N LEU A 47 11.66 5.41 3.12
CA LEU A 47 10.79 4.50 2.39
C LEU A 47 9.32 4.81 2.67
N GLY A 48 8.52 4.80 1.62
CA GLY A 48 7.07 4.76 1.72
C GLY A 48 6.56 3.40 1.27
N ILE A 49 5.69 2.77 2.06
CA ILE A 49 5.09 1.47 1.79
C ILE A 49 3.57 1.61 1.79
N LEU A 50 2.92 1.13 0.73
CA LEU A 50 1.47 1.04 0.64
C LEU A 50 1.00 -0.39 0.36
N THR A 51 -0.17 -0.73 0.88
CA THR A 51 -0.93 -1.93 0.51
C THR A 51 -2.32 -1.52 0.05
N ILE A 52 -2.67 -1.90 -1.18
CA ILE A 52 -3.85 -1.42 -1.89
C ILE A 52 -4.64 -2.60 -2.44
N THR A 53 -5.96 -2.58 -2.28
CA THR A 53 -6.91 -3.52 -2.90
C THR A 53 -7.92 -2.71 -3.71
N PRO A 54 -8.23 -3.08 -4.97
CA PRO A 54 -7.64 -4.17 -5.74
C PRO A 54 -6.18 -3.88 -6.12
N SER A 55 -5.42 -4.93 -6.43
CA SER A 55 -3.95 -4.84 -6.59
C SER A 55 -3.52 -3.99 -7.78
N GLU A 56 -4.35 -3.89 -8.82
CA GLU A 56 -4.10 -3.07 -10.01
C GLU A 56 -4.04 -1.57 -9.68
N ALA A 57 -4.69 -1.13 -8.59
CA ALA A 57 -4.65 0.26 -8.16
C ALA A 57 -3.26 0.69 -7.67
N ALA A 58 -2.34 -0.24 -7.40
CA ALA A 58 -0.93 0.09 -7.15
C ALA A 58 -0.26 0.81 -8.33
N ILE A 59 -0.69 0.53 -9.57
CA ILE A 59 -0.19 1.23 -10.77
C ILE A 59 -0.65 2.69 -10.77
N ILE A 60 -1.91 2.93 -10.40
CA ILE A 60 -2.50 4.28 -10.31
C ILE A 60 -1.81 5.08 -9.20
N ALA A 61 -1.59 4.46 -8.05
CA ALA A 61 -0.88 5.09 -6.94
C ALA A 61 0.56 5.46 -7.33
N ALA A 62 1.28 4.59 -8.03
CA ALA A 62 2.64 4.85 -8.47
C ALA A 62 2.73 6.03 -9.49
N ASP A 63 1.80 6.07 -10.44
CA ASP A 63 1.70 7.18 -11.39
C ASP A 63 1.43 8.51 -10.67
N SER A 64 0.48 8.53 -9.72
CA SER A 64 0.19 9.72 -8.91
C SER A 64 1.38 10.17 -8.06
N ALA A 65 2.11 9.22 -7.46
CA ALA A 65 3.30 9.50 -6.65
C ALA A 65 4.39 10.20 -7.47
N SER A 66 4.71 9.67 -8.66
CA SER A 66 5.80 10.16 -9.50
C SER A 66 5.57 11.56 -10.08
N LYS A 67 4.31 11.99 -10.19
CA LYS A 67 3.95 13.30 -10.76
C LYS A 67 3.99 14.45 -9.76
N ASN A 68 3.93 14.16 -8.46
CA ASN A 68 3.65 15.17 -7.44
C ASN A 68 4.73 15.28 -6.34
N ALA A 69 5.80 14.50 -6.42
CA ALA A 69 6.90 14.55 -5.48
C ALA A 69 8.22 14.11 -6.12
N ASP A 70 9.33 14.64 -5.61
CA ASP A 70 10.68 14.17 -5.91
C ASP A 70 10.93 12.84 -5.18
N ILE A 71 10.40 11.76 -5.77
CA ILE A 71 10.47 10.38 -5.28
C ILE A 71 10.90 9.43 -6.39
N LYS A 72 11.42 8.27 -6.00
CA LYS A 72 11.70 7.14 -6.88
C LYS A 72 10.73 6.01 -6.58
N ILE A 73 10.26 5.34 -7.63
CA ILE A 73 9.50 4.12 -7.47
C ILE A 73 10.50 2.99 -7.22
N GLY A 74 10.41 2.39 -6.03
CA GLY A 74 11.22 1.24 -5.68
C GLY A 74 10.72 -0.02 -6.39
N PHE A 75 9.45 -0.36 -6.17
CA PHE A 75 8.76 -1.36 -6.98
C PHE A 75 7.24 -1.17 -6.93
N ILE A 76 6.57 -1.70 -7.96
CA ILE A 76 5.11 -1.79 -8.07
C ILE A 76 4.76 -3.27 -8.22
N ASP A 77 4.00 -3.82 -7.28
CA ASP A 77 3.50 -5.19 -7.36
C ASP A 77 2.00 -5.18 -7.62
N ARG A 78 1.63 -5.34 -8.90
CA ARG A 78 0.23 -5.42 -9.35
C ARG A 78 -0.46 -6.75 -9.03
N PHE A 79 0.26 -7.73 -8.48
CA PHE A 79 -0.31 -9.01 -8.06
C PHE A 79 -0.75 -8.96 -6.60
N SER A 80 0.05 -8.32 -5.73
CA SER A 80 -0.29 -8.16 -4.30
C SER A 80 -0.94 -6.82 -3.96
N GLY A 81 -0.76 -5.79 -4.80
CA GLY A 81 -1.20 -4.43 -4.52
C GLY A 81 -0.21 -3.63 -3.68
N SER A 82 1.05 -4.08 -3.60
CA SER A 82 2.10 -3.41 -2.84
C SER A 82 2.80 -2.35 -3.69
N LEU A 83 3.03 -1.18 -3.09
CA LEU A 83 3.83 -0.11 -3.69
C LEU A 83 4.89 0.34 -2.70
N VAL A 84 6.15 0.38 -3.15
CA VAL A 84 7.25 0.96 -2.38
C VAL A 84 7.86 2.12 -3.16
N ILE A 85 7.97 3.26 -2.49
CA ILE A 85 8.61 4.47 -3.00
C ILE A 85 9.76 4.89 -2.08
N SER A 86 10.75 5.60 -2.61
CA SER A 86 11.83 6.20 -1.83
C SER A 86 12.01 7.67 -2.14
N GLY A 87 12.54 8.42 -1.18
CA GLY A 87 12.90 9.83 -1.35
C GLY A 87 13.16 10.51 -0.01
N LYS A 88 13.21 11.84 0.00
CA LYS A 88 13.21 12.58 1.26
C LYS A 88 11.91 12.32 2.02
N VAL A 89 11.96 12.33 3.35
CA VAL A 89 10.77 12.14 4.23
C VAL A 89 9.60 13.02 3.79
N SER A 90 9.86 14.30 3.54
CA SER A 90 8.83 15.26 3.10
C SER A 90 8.26 14.93 1.71
N SER A 91 9.10 14.46 0.77
CA SER A 91 8.66 14.04 -0.56
C SER A 91 7.77 12.80 -0.49
N VAL A 92 8.16 11.80 0.31
CA VAL A 92 7.37 10.58 0.52
C VAL A 92 6.02 10.90 1.17
N GLU A 93 6.01 11.76 2.19
CA GLU A 93 4.76 12.18 2.85
C GLU A 93 3.84 12.97 1.90
N SER A 94 4.41 13.84 1.07
CA SER A 94 3.66 14.55 0.02
C SER A 94 3.04 13.58 -0.99
N ALA A 95 3.83 12.61 -1.45
CA ALA A 95 3.35 11.56 -2.35
C ALA A 95 2.17 10.79 -1.74
N PHE A 96 2.26 10.39 -0.47
CA PHE A 96 1.14 9.73 0.23
C PHE A 96 -0.12 10.56 0.26
N LYS A 97 -0.04 11.85 0.62
CA LYS A 97 -1.22 12.73 0.65
C LYS A 97 -1.89 12.81 -0.72
N ASN A 98 -1.12 12.91 -1.79
CA ASN A 98 -1.65 12.98 -3.15
C ASN A 98 -2.28 11.64 -3.59
N ILE A 99 -1.64 10.52 -3.28
CA ILE A 99 -2.19 9.18 -3.55
C ILE A 99 -3.51 9.01 -2.79
N LEU A 100 -3.53 9.28 -1.49
CA LEU A 100 -4.72 9.09 -0.66
C LEU A 100 -5.87 9.99 -1.11
N ASN A 101 -5.60 11.27 -1.38
CA ASN A 101 -6.62 12.19 -1.90
C ASN A 101 -7.21 11.70 -3.24
N LEU A 102 -6.37 11.17 -4.15
CA LEU A 102 -6.84 10.59 -5.40
C LEU A 102 -7.70 9.35 -5.16
N LEU A 103 -7.19 8.39 -4.38
CA LEU A 103 -7.88 7.11 -4.18
C LEU A 103 -9.18 7.29 -3.40
N GLU A 104 -9.18 8.10 -2.34
CA GLU A 104 -10.34 8.38 -1.50
C GLU A 104 -11.38 9.23 -2.24
N HIS A 105 -11.02 10.45 -2.66
CA HIS A 105 -12.01 11.42 -3.11
C HIS A 105 -12.37 11.31 -4.59
N VAL A 106 -11.52 10.71 -5.42
CA VAL A 106 -11.81 10.53 -6.86
C VAL A 106 -12.28 9.11 -7.15
N LEU A 107 -11.65 8.10 -6.55
CA LEU A 107 -11.96 6.69 -6.85
C LEU A 107 -12.83 6.01 -5.78
N GLY A 108 -13.10 6.69 -4.65
CA GLY A 108 -13.97 6.18 -3.59
C GLY A 108 -13.40 4.93 -2.92
N PHE A 109 -12.12 4.95 -2.57
CA PHE A 109 -11.47 3.94 -1.73
C PHE A 109 -11.66 4.30 -0.26
N ASP A 110 -11.83 3.28 0.59
CA ASP A 110 -11.60 3.44 2.02
C ASP A 110 -10.08 3.56 2.27
N VAL A 111 -9.64 4.52 3.06
CA VAL A 111 -8.21 4.77 3.29
C VAL A 111 -7.87 4.80 4.77
N THR A 112 -6.64 4.40 5.10
CA THR A 112 -6.07 4.50 6.44
C THR A 112 -5.21 5.76 6.59
N GLU A 113 -4.84 6.09 7.83
CA GLU A 113 -3.95 7.19 8.13
C GLU A 113 -2.49 6.89 7.77
N ILE A 114 -1.72 7.94 7.52
CA ILE A 114 -0.27 7.83 7.34
C ILE A 114 0.39 7.54 8.70
N THR A 115 1.07 6.40 8.79
CA THR A 115 1.84 5.99 9.97
C THR A 115 3.34 6.14 9.72
N ARG A 116 4.15 6.20 10.79
CA ARG A 116 5.58 6.52 10.71
C ARG A 116 6.44 5.68 11.67
N SER A 117 7.67 5.35 11.27
CA SER A 117 8.74 4.77 12.12
C SER A 117 10.13 5.31 11.81
#